data_AF-A0A011PZZ2-F1
#
_entry.id   AF-A0A011PZZ2-F1
#
_cell.length_a   1.000
_cell.length_b   1.000
_cell.length_c   1.000
_cell.angle_alpha   90.00
_cell.angle_beta   90.00
_cell.angle_gamma   90.00
#
_symmetry.space_group_name_H-M   'P 1'
#
loop_
_entity.id
_entity.type
_entity.pdbx_description
1 polymer ?
#
loop_
_entity_poly.entity_id
_entity_poly.type
_entity_poly.pdbx_seq_one_letter_code
_entity_poly.pdbx_strand_id
1 'polypeptide(L)'
;MAVRQGRGSPTNPGASMRPASTACSSHARHTGRQTESHVVAALITKRTGLAGLIEHHRKEMGRLADDLAHLDAALKLFSPEIDLRTIRSKAHRVRNCFFRPGECQRMVLDIFREAQGAAVSSRQIGGALTARRGLEATTGLEATTVVIEPMRKNAIGAVRRLQRTGTLVLAGRDGHGATWAVG
;
A
#
# COMPACT_ATOMS: atom_id res chain seq x y z
N MET A 1 -63.15 7.29 -29.20
CA MET A 1 -64.05 7.78 -28.14
C MET A 1 -63.18 8.36 -27.03
N ALA A 2 -62.97 9.68 -27.03
CA ALA A 2 -63.76 10.67 -26.29
C ALA A 2 -63.45 10.60 -24.76
N VAL A 3 -62.45 11.37 -24.28
CA VAL A 3 -62.58 12.75 -23.73
C VAL A 3 -63.14 12.75 -22.31
N ARG A 4 -62.34 13.22 -21.33
CA ARG A 4 -62.67 14.42 -20.54
C ARG A 4 -61.53 14.89 -19.64
N GLN A 5 -61.12 16.13 -19.89
CA GLN A 5 -60.42 17.02 -18.96
C GLN A 5 -61.39 17.49 -17.86
N GLY A 6 -60.85 17.82 -16.69
CA GLY A 6 -61.54 18.60 -15.66
C GLY A 6 -60.55 19.52 -14.95
N ARG A 7 -60.53 20.79 -15.34
CA ARG A 7 -59.84 21.91 -14.67
C ARG A 7 -60.57 22.29 -13.38
N GLY A 8 -59.83 22.79 -12.39
CA GLY A 8 -60.39 23.51 -11.25
C GLY A 8 -59.33 24.01 -10.28
N SER A 9 -58.82 25.23 -10.49
CA SER A 9 -58.33 26.14 -9.45
C SER A 9 -59.38 27.28 -9.31
N PRO A 10 -59.31 28.25 -8.38
CA PRO A 10 -58.39 28.45 -7.24
C PRO A 10 -59.15 28.81 -5.93
N THR A 11 -58.44 29.04 -4.81
CA THR A 11 -58.63 30.20 -3.91
C THR A 11 -57.71 30.09 -2.69
N ASN A 12 -57.07 31.22 -2.38
CA ASN A 12 -56.21 31.46 -1.22
C ASN A 12 -56.93 32.52 -0.37
N PRO A 13 -56.85 32.47 0.97
CA PRO A 13 -56.49 33.72 1.65
C PRO A 13 -55.62 33.54 2.90
N GLY A 14 -54.58 34.38 3.00
CA GLY A 14 -54.34 35.23 4.16
C GLY A 14 -53.80 34.61 5.46
N ALA A 15 -52.48 34.74 5.66
CA ALA A 15 -51.87 34.94 6.98
C ALA A 15 -50.58 35.77 6.75
N SER A 16 -50.59 37.07 7.02
CA SER A 16 -50.19 37.67 8.31
C SER A 16 -48.81 37.20 8.79
N MET A 17 -47.82 38.08 8.67
CA MET A 17 -46.93 38.49 9.78
C MET A 17 -45.77 39.35 9.24
N ARG A 18 -45.69 40.59 9.73
CA ARG A 18 -44.39 41.28 9.87
C ARG A 18 -43.64 40.61 11.03
N PRO A 19 -42.30 40.68 11.06
CA PRO A 19 -41.74 41.58 12.06
C PRO A 19 -40.52 42.38 11.59
N ALA A 20 -40.18 43.33 12.45
CA ALA A 20 -39.16 44.34 12.33
C ALA A 20 -37.71 43.80 12.43
N SER A 21 -36.82 44.56 11.78
CA SER A 21 -35.45 44.92 12.19
C SER A 21 -34.82 44.14 13.35
N THR A 22 -33.68 43.50 13.09
CA THR A 22 -32.54 43.51 14.00
C THR A 22 -31.25 43.50 13.18
N ALA A 23 -30.56 44.63 13.15
CA ALA A 23 -29.14 44.66 12.86
C ALA A 23 -28.37 44.20 14.10
N CYS A 24 -27.46 43.23 13.96
CA CYS A 24 -26.18 43.18 14.68
C CYS A 24 -25.38 41.92 14.28
N SER A 25 -24.30 42.17 13.54
CA SER A 25 -22.96 41.62 13.74
C SER A 25 -22.81 40.24 14.43
N SER A 26 -22.26 39.27 13.69
CA SER A 26 -21.29 38.33 14.27
C SER A 26 -20.23 37.92 13.24
N HIS A 27 -19.26 38.81 13.01
CA HIS A 27 -17.95 38.43 12.50
C HIS A 27 -17.18 37.72 13.63
N ALA A 28 -17.40 36.43 13.81
CA ALA A 28 -16.47 35.51 14.47
C ALA A 28 -17.07 34.09 14.41
N ARG A 29 -16.49 33.23 13.56
CA ARG A 29 -16.47 31.75 13.59
C ARG A 29 -16.27 31.20 12.17
N HIS A 30 -15.13 31.49 11.52
CA HIS A 30 -14.81 30.87 10.23
C HIS A 30 -13.63 29.89 10.28
N THR A 31 -12.77 29.97 11.30
CA THR A 31 -11.50 29.22 11.29
C THR A 31 -11.59 27.78 11.80
N GLY A 32 -12.66 27.40 12.51
CA GLY A 32 -12.87 26.00 12.99
C GLY A 32 -13.56 25.05 12.00
N ARG A 33 -14.41 25.58 11.10
CA ARG A 33 -15.16 24.77 10.12
C ARG A 33 -14.31 24.35 8.91
N GLN A 34 -13.26 25.12 8.62
CA GLN A 34 -12.38 24.90 7.46
C GLN A 34 -11.40 23.75 7.70
N THR A 35 -10.87 23.58 8.91
CA THR A 35 -9.93 22.51 9.25
C THR A 35 -10.63 21.15 9.37
N GLU A 36 -11.79 21.09 10.03
CA GLU A 36 -12.63 19.88 10.06
C GLU A 36 -13.04 19.45 8.64
N SER A 37 -13.45 20.41 7.81
CA SER A 37 -13.79 20.16 6.41
C SER A 37 -12.59 19.68 5.58
N HIS A 38 -11.41 20.27 5.77
CA HIS A 38 -10.20 19.88 5.05
C HIS A 38 -9.73 18.46 5.44
N VAL A 39 -9.76 18.11 6.73
CA VAL A 39 -9.41 16.76 7.19
C VAL A 39 -10.40 15.74 6.65
N VAL A 40 -11.71 16.02 6.70
CA VAL A 40 -12.74 15.14 6.13
C VAL A 40 -12.56 14.98 4.62
N ALA A 41 -12.28 16.05 3.87
CA ALA A 41 -12.02 15.99 2.44
C ALA A 41 -10.77 15.14 2.09
N ALA A 42 -9.69 15.29 2.86
CA ALA A 42 -8.49 14.49 2.71
C ALA A 42 -8.75 13.00 2.98
N LEU A 43 -9.53 12.68 4.03
CA LEU A 43 -9.92 11.30 4.35
C LEU A 43 -10.83 10.69 3.30
N ILE A 44 -11.82 11.44 2.78
CA ILE A 44 -12.67 11.00 1.67
C ILE A 44 -11.81 10.67 0.44
N THR A 45 -10.85 11.54 0.10
CA THR A 45 -9.93 11.34 -1.03
C THR A 45 -9.10 10.06 -0.84
N LYS A 46 -8.58 9.81 0.36
CA LYS A 46 -7.87 8.55 0.66
C LYS A 46 -8.79 7.34 0.60
N ARG A 47 -10.02 7.43 1.11
CA ARG A 47 -11.01 6.35 1.04
C ARG A 47 -11.35 5.98 -0.40
N THR A 48 -11.64 6.96 -1.26
CA THR A 48 -11.99 6.69 -2.66
C THR A 48 -10.81 6.11 -3.43
N GLY A 49 -9.59 6.61 -3.18
CA GLY A 49 -8.37 6.03 -3.73
C GLY A 49 -8.18 4.56 -3.33
N LEU A 50 -8.31 4.24 -2.03
CA LEU A 50 -8.21 2.86 -1.54
C LEU A 50 -9.33 1.96 -2.11
N ALA A 51 -10.56 2.45 -2.18
CA ALA A 51 -11.68 1.72 -2.77
C ALA A 51 -11.44 1.40 -4.25
N GLY A 52 -10.92 2.37 -5.02
CA GLY A 52 -10.55 2.16 -6.42
C GLY A 52 -9.44 1.13 -6.59
N LEU A 53 -8.42 1.16 -5.72
CA LEU A 53 -7.32 0.18 -5.75
C LEU A 53 -7.81 -1.24 -5.43
N ILE A 54 -8.71 -1.38 -4.45
CA ILE A 54 -9.35 -2.67 -4.12
C ILE A 54 -10.11 -3.20 -5.33
N GLU A 55 -10.90 -2.36 -5.99
CA GLU A 55 -11.70 -2.77 -7.13
C GLU A 55 -10.84 -3.17 -8.33
N HIS A 56 -9.78 -2.41 -8.61
CA HIS A 56 -8.78 -2.77 -9.62
C HIS A 56 -8.19 -4.16 -9.35
N HIS A 57 -7.73 -4.43 -8.13
CA HIS A 57 -7.16 -5.74 -7.79
C HIS A 57 -8.18 -6.88 -7.86
N ARG A 58 -9.45 -6.65 -7.50
CA ARG A 58 -10.50 -7.66 -7.67
C ARG A 58 -10.71 -8.03 -9.13
N LYS A 59 -10.69 -7.05 -10.04
CA LYS A 59 -10.77 -7.31 -11.48
C LYS A 59 -9.58 -8.12 -11.98
N GLU A 60 -8.37 -7.78 -11.54
CA GLU A 60 -7.17 -8.55 -11.88
C GLU A 60 -7.22 -9.98 -11.32
N MET A 61 -7.76 -10.18 -10.11
CA MET A 61 -8.00 -11.52 -9.56
C MET A 61 -9.00 -12.32 -10.41
N GLY A 62 -10.09 -11.69 -10.85
CA GLY A 62 -11.08 -12.31 -11.74
C GLY A 62 -10.46 -12.72 -13.08
N ARG A 63 -9.74 -11.81 -13.75
CA ARG A 63 -9.03 -12.11 -15.00
C ARG A 63 -8.10 -13.31 -14.87
N LEU A 64 -7.27 -13.33 -13.82
CA LEU A 64 -6.33 -14.43 -13.59
C LEU A 64 -7.05 -15.76 -13.29
N ALA A 65 -8.21 -15.72 -12.64
CA ALA A 65 -9.03 -16.91 -12.40
C ALA A 65 -9.64 -17.43 -13.71
N ASP A 66 -10.12 -16.54 -14.58
CA ASP A 66 -10.65 -16.91 -15.90
C ASP A 66 -9.55 -17.50 -16.80
N ASP A 67 -8.38 -16.87 -16.84
CA ASP A 67 -7.21 -17.38 -17.57
C ASP A 67 -6.81 -18.78 -17.08
N LEU A 68 -6.82 -19.00 -15.76
CA LEU A 68 -6.54 -20.31 -15.18
C LEU A 68 -7.61 -21.34 -15.57
N ALA A 69 -8.89 -20.98 -15.53
CA ALA A 69 -9.98 -21.87 -15.92
C ALA A 69 -9.90 -22.27 -17.41
N HIS A 70 -9.50 -21.34 -18.29
CA HIS A 70 -9.24 -21.65 -19.70
C HIS A 70 -8.09 -22.66 -19.87
N LEU A 71 -7.00 -22.50 -19.12
CA LEU A 71 -5.89 -23.45 -19.13
C LEU A 71 -6.30 -24.82 -18.60
N ASP A 72 -7.08 -24.87 -17.53
CA ASP A 72 -7.61 -26.11 -16.95
C ASP A 72 -8.50 -26.86 -17.95
N ALA A 73 -9.37 -26.13 -18.68
CA ALA A 73 -10.19 -26.70 -19.74
C ALA A 73 -9.35 -27.25 -20.91
N ALA A 74 -8.32 -26.50 -21.33
CA ALA A 74 -7.39 -26.95 -22.37
C ALA A 74 -6.62 -28.21 -21.93
N LEU A 75 -6.13 -28.27 -20.68
CA LEU A 75 -5.47 -29.45 -20.13
C LEU A 75 -6.38 -30.68 -20.16
N LYS A 76 -7.66 -30.53 -19.83
CA LYS A 76 -8.65 -31.61 -19.90
C LYS A 76 -8.95 -32.07 -21.32
N LEU A 77 -8.87 -31.19 -22.32
CA LEU A 77 -9.03 -31.56 -23.71
C LEU A 77 -7.90 -32.49 -24.20
N PHE A 78 -6.65 -32.21 -23.78
CA PHE A 78 -5.48 -33.01 -24.16
C PHE A 78 -5.27 -34.24 -23.26
N SER A 79 -5.72 -34.19 -22.01
CA SER A 79 -5.58 -35.27 -21.03
C SER A 79 -6.81 -35.32 -20.12
N PRO A 80 -7.88 -36.03 -20.52
CA PRO A 80 -9.13 -36.08 -19.75
C PRO A 80 -8.95 -36.60 -18.32
N GLU A 81 -8.05 -37.56 -18.15
CA GLU A 81 -7.78 -38.24 -16.87
C GLU A 81 -6.89 -37.42 -15.91
N ILE A 82 -6.33 -36.29 -16.34
CA ILE A 82 -5.43 -35.50 -15.47
C ILE A 82 -6.19 -34.98 -14.23
N ASP A 83 -5.65 -35.22 -13.04
CA ASP A 83 -6.16 -34.60 -11.82
C ASP A 83 -5.46 -33.26 -11.59
N LEU A 84 -6.15 -32.17 -11.96
CA LEU A 84 -5.65 -30.80 -11.80
C LEU A 84 -5.37 -30.43 -10.33
N ARG A 85 -6.00 -31.10 -9.37
CA ARG A 85 -5.79 -30.87 -7.93
C ARG A 85 -4.39 -31.26 -7.48
N THR A 86 -3.71 -32.11 -8.24
CA THR A 86 -2.33 -32.52 -7.97
C THR A 86 -1.30 -31.48 -8.45
N ILE A 87 -1.69 -30.56 -9.33
CA ILE A 87 -0.81 -29.52 -9.87
C ILE A 87 -0.61 -28.43 -8.82
N ARG A 88 0.59 -28.38 -8.24
CA ARG A 88 0.92 -27.39 -7.21
C ARG A 88 1.04 -25.98 -7.81
N SER A 89 0.42 -25.01 -7.15
CA SER A 89 0.60 -23.60 -7.49
C SER A 89 2.07 -23.17 -7.35
N LYS A 90 2.58 -22.47 -8.38
CA LYS A 90 3.91 -21.88 -8.33
C LYS A 90 3.87 -20.62 -7.47
N ALA A 91 4.76 -20.53 -6.48
CA ALA A 91 4.86 -19.35 -5.64
C ALA A 91 5.12 -18.09 -6.49
N HIS A 92 4.26 -17.09 -6.36
CA HIS A 92 4.48 -15.77 -6.94
C HIS A 92 5.67 -15.10 -6.22
N ARG A 93 6.75 -14.85 -6.97
CA ARG A 93 7.93 -14.15 -6.45
C ARG A 93 8.02 -12.80 -7.13
N VAL A 94 7.85 -11.73 -6.35
CA VAL A 94 8.18 -10.38 -6.81
C VAL A 94 9.69 -10.33 -7.02
N ARG A 95 10.10 -10.07 -8.27
CA ARG A 95 11.52 -9.96 -8.61
C ARG A 95 12.09 -8.73 -7.92
N ASN A 96 13.27 -8.87 -7.32
CA ASN A 96 13.97 -7.73 -6.74
C ASN A 96 14.28 -6.72 -7.86
N CYS A 97 13.57 -5.60 -7.89
CA CYS A 97 13.76 -4.51 -8.85
C CYS A 97 14.79 -3.47 -8.38
N PHE A 98 15.21 -3.54 -7.12
CA PHE A 98 16.03 -2.50 -6.49
C PHE A 98 17.53 -2.71 -6.65
N PHE A 99 17.96 -3.95 -6.91
CA PHE A 99 19.37 -4.31 -6.95
C PHE A 99 19.66 -5.21 -8.15
N ARG A 100 20.76 -4.91 -8.83
CA ARG A 100 21.37 -5.84 -9.78
C ARG A 100 21.95 -7.05 -9.03
N PRO A 101 22.16 -8.20 -9.70
CA PRO A 101 22.80 -9.36 -9.07
C PRO A 101 24.12 -8.98 -8.38
N GLY A 102 24.26 -9.35 -7.10
CA GLY A 102 25.44 -9.08 -6.27
C GLY A 102 25.57 -7.65 -5.76
N GLU A 103 24.76 -6.69 -6.24
CA GLU A 103 24.85 -5.28 -5.86
C GLU A 103 24.43 -5.04 -4.41
N CYS A 104 23.32 -5.66 -3.98
CA CYS A 104 22.86 -5.57 -2.59
C CYS A 104 23.93 -6.07 -1.60
N GLN A 105 24.60 -7.18 -1.92
CA GLN A 105 25.65 -7.75 -1.06
C GLN A 105 26.84 -6.79 -0.92
N ARG A 106 27.27 -6.14 -2.01
CA ARG A 106 28.36 -5.13 -1.97
C ARG A 106 27.99 -3.96 -1.07
N MET A 107 26.81 -3.38 -1.25
CA MET A 107 26.34 -2.29 -0.38
C MET A 107 26.22 -2.70 1.09
N VAL A 108 25.77 -3.93 1.37
CA VAL A 108 25.72 -4.42 2.75
C VAL A 108 27.12 -4.48 3.37
N LEU A 109 28.13 -4.95 2.63
CA LEU A 109 29.52 -4.95 3.11
C LEU A 109 30.07 -3.54 3.30
N ASP A 110 29.69 -2.60 2.43
CA ASP A 110 30.05 -1.18 2.60
C ASP A 110 29.47 -0.59 3.88
N ILE A 111 28.21 -0.90 4.20
CA ILE A 111 27.57 -0.50 5.47
C ILE A 111 28.36 -1.06 6.67
N PHE A 112 28.76 -2.33 6.62
CA PHE A 112 29.57 -2.93 7.68
C PHE A 112 30.97 -2.31 7.79
N ARG A 113 31.56 -1.91 6.66
CA ARG A 113 32.85 -1.23 6.63
C ARG A 113 32.78 0.15 7.28
N GLU A 114 31.73 0.89 6.99
CA GLU A 114 31.44 2.19 7.61
C GLU A 114 31.09 2.08 9.08
N ALA A 115 30.48 0.96 9.51
CA ALA A 115 30.17 0.69 10.90
C ALA A 115 31.40 0.36 11.77
N GLN A 116 32.60 0.22 11.18
CA GLN A 116 33.87 0.05 11.88
C GLN A 116 33.86 -1.04 12.98
N GLY A 117 33.23 -2.18 12.69
CA GLY A 117 33.15 -3.32 13.62
C GLY A 117 31.97 -3.27 14.60
N ALA A 118 31.17 -2.20 14.60
CA ALA A 118 29.93 -2.17 15.35
C ALA A 118 28.91 -3.20 14.82
N ALA A 119 28.13 -3.79 15.73
CA ALA A 119 27.09 -4.72 15.37
C ALA A 119 25.91 -3.99 14.71
N VAL A 120 25.51 -4.41 13.50
CA VAL A 120 24.44 -3.78 12.71
C VAL A 120 23.26 -4.73 12.55
N SER A 121 22.05 -4.22 12.76
CA SER A 121 20.81 -4.99 12.63
C SER A 121 20.20 -4.91 11.23
N SER A 122 19.36 -5.89 10.89
CA SER A 122 18.65 -5.92 9.60
C SER A 122 17.82 -4.66 9.32
N ARG A 123 17.30 -4.00 10.37
CA ARG A 123 16.53 -2.76 10.24
C ARG A 123 17.44 -1.60 9.87
N GLN A 124 18.59 -1.47 10.54
CA GLN A 124 19.59 -0.44 10.24
C GLN A 124 20.14 -0.61 8.82
N ILE A 125 20.44 -1.85 8.41
CA ILE A 125 20.88 -2.14 7.04
C ILE A 125 19.78 -1.79 6.03
N GLY A 126 18.54 -2.18 6.29
CA GLY A 126 17.40 -1.85 5.42
C GLY A 126 17.20 -0.34 5.25
N GLY A 127 17.31 0.43 6.34
CA GLY A 127 17.26 1.89 6.29
C GLY A 127 18.42 2.49 5.50
N ALA A 128 19.66 2.04 5.75
CA ALA A 128 20.83 2.50 5.00
C ALA A 128 20.74 2.18 3.50
N LEU A 129 20.16 1.03 3.13
CA LEU A 129 19.90 0.68 1.73
C LEU A 129 18.86 1.62 1.08
N THR A 130 17.78 1.96 1.78
CA THR A 130 16.79 2.95 1.32
C THR A 130 17.44 4.30 1.07
N ALA A 131 18.30 4.74 2.01
CA ALA A 131 18.98 6.03 1.94
C ALA A 131 19.91 6.11 0.74
N ARG A 132 20.73 5.08 0.54
CA ARG A 132 21.66 4.97 -0.60
C ARG A 132 20.95 4.87 -1.95
N ARG A 133 19.67 4.49 -1.97
CA ARG A 133 18.84 4.47 -3.19
C ARG A 133 18.08 5.77 -3.42
N GLY A 134 18.18 6.75 -2.53
CA GLY A 134 17.45 8.01 -2.64
C GLY A 134 15.94 7.87 -2.49
N LEU A 135 15.47 6.81 -1.80
CA LEU A 135 14.03 6.50 -1.67
C LEU A 135 13.40 7.06 -0.37
N GLU A 136 14.15 7.87 0.39
CA GLU A 136 13.75 8.46 1.69
C GLU A 136 12.58 9.45 1.57
N ALA A 137 12.36 10.04 0.39
CA ALA A 137 11.34 11.08 0.18
C ALA A 137 9.90 10.56 0.14
N THR A 138 9.69 9.24 0.22
CA THR A 138 8.34 8.67 0.24
C THR A 138 7.89 8.56 1.69
N THR A 139 7.28 9.61 2.24
CA THR A 139 6.81 9.59 3.63
C THR A 139 5.36 9.06 3.67
N GLY A 140 5.15 7.84 4.19
CA GLY A 140 3.81 7.25 4.35
C GLY A 140 3.79 5.73 4.61
N LEU A 141 2.62 5.20 4.99
CA LEU A 141 2.40 3.75 5.22
C LEU A 141 2.66 2.91 3.96
N GLU A 142 2.34 3.49 2.80
CA GLU A 142 2.58 2.90 1.47
C GLU A 142 4.09 2.77 1.20
N ALA A 143 4.89 3.78 1.54
CA ALA A 143 6.34 3.74 1.41
C ALA A 143 7.00 2.66 2.28
N THR A 144 6.49 2.51 3.51
CA THR A 144 6.98 1.48 4.44
C THR A 144 6.80 0.08 3.85
N THR A 145 5.65 -0.18 3.23
CA THR A 145 5.33 -1.49 2.67
C THR A 145 5.99 -1.74 1.31
N VAL A 146 6.03 -0.73 0.45
CA VAL A 146 6.50 -0.85 -0.95
C VAL A 146 8.02 -0.75 -1.04
N VAL A 147 8.67 0.01 -0.16
CA VAL A 147 10.12 0.25 -0.24
C VAL A 147 10.85 -0.38 0.94
N ILE A 148 10.51 0.00 2.17
CA ILE A 148 11.31 -0.37 3.36
C ILE A 148 11.30 -1.88 3.60
N GLU A 149 10.13 -2.52 3.53
CA GLU A 149 10.01 -3.96 3.79
C GLU A 149 10.76 -4.82 2.74
N PRO A 150 10.66 -4.55 1.42
CA PRO A 150 11.53 -5.18 0.42
C PRO A 150 13.03 -4.94 0.65
N MET A 151 13.44 -3.72 1.04
CA MET A 151 14.84 -3.43 1.38
C MET A 151 15.33 -4.29 2.54
N ARG A 152 14.53 -4.39 3.61
CA ARG A 152 14.84 -5.22 4.77
C ARG A 152 14.93 -6.71 4.41
N LYS A 153 14.02 -7.22 3.57
CA LYS A 153 14.08 -8.61 3.07
C LYS A 153 15.35 -8.86 2.27
N ASN A 154 15.73 -7.93 1.40
CA ASN A 154 16.99 -8.01 0.65
C ASN A 154 18.21 -8.00 1.59
N ALA A 155 18.22 -7.13 2.60
CA ALA A 155 19.25 -7.10 3.63
C ALA A 155 19.37 -8.44 4.35
N ILE A 156 18.26 -9.03 4.81
CA ILE A 156 18.26 -10.35 5.46
C ILE A 156 18.82 -11.42 4.53
N GLY A 157 18.43 -11.41 3.25
CA GLY A 157 18.93 -12.35 2.25
C GLY A 157 20.44 -12.24 2.04
N ALA A 158 20.96 -11.02 1.94
CA ALA A 158 22.39 -10.74 1.81
C ALA A 158 23.18 -11.15 3.06
N VAL A 159 22.72 -10.76 4.25
CA VAL A 159 23.36 -11.08 5.52
C VAL A 159 23.41 -12.59 5.77
N ARG A 160 22.29 -13.31 5.56
CA ARG A 160 22.27 -14.79 5.70
C ARG A 160 23.20 -15.48 4.72
N ARG A 161 23.45 -14.89 3.54
CA ARG A 161 24.41 -15.42 2.57
C ARG A 161 25.84 -15.21 3.07
N LEU A 162 26.18 -13.99 3.51
CA LEU A 162 27.49 -13.65 4.06
C LEU A 162 27.81 -14.41 5.35
N GLN A 163 26.80 -14.70 6.16
CA GLN A 163 26.95 -15.52 7.35
C GLN A 163 27.30 -16.98 7.01
N ARG A 164 26.69 -17.55 5.97
CA ARG A 164 27.03 -18.90 5.50
C ARG A 164 28.46 -19.01 4.98
N THR A 165 29.04 -17.92 4.50
CA THR A 165 30.44 -17.87 4.05
C THR A 165 31.41 -17.46 5.16
N GLY A 166 30.94 -17.23 6.39
CA GLY A 166 31.77 -16.83 7.52
C GLY A 166 32.21 -15.36 7.52
N THR A 167 31.80 -14.56 6.54
CA THR A 167 32.19 -13.14 6.41
C THR A 167 31.52 -12.26 7.46
N LEU A 168 30.29 -12.62 7.85
CA LEU A 168 29.57 -11.97 8.95
C LEU A 168 29.27 -12.99 10.03
N VAL A 169 29.48 -12.61 11.28
CA VAL A 169 29.15 -13.43 12.45
C VAL A 169 27.99 -12.81 13.21
N LEU A 170 27.24 -13.66 13.92
CA LEU A 170 26.18 -13.19 14.81
C LEU A 170 26.84 -12.48 16.00
N ALA A 171 26.56 -11.20 16.17
CA ALA A 171 27.14 -10.37 17.22
C ALA A 171 26.21 -10.22 18.44
N GLY A 172 24.90 -10.44 18.26
CA GLY A 172 23.93 -10.38 19.36
C GLY A 172 22.51 -10.09 18.92
N ARG A 173 21.76 -9.38 19.77
CA ARG A 173 20.41 -8.86 19.49
C ARG A 173 20.27 -7.43 19.98
N ASP A 174 19.56 -6.59 19.23
CA ASP A 174 19.26 -5.18 19.55
C ASP A 174 17.84 -4.97 20.12
N GLY A 175 17.23 -6.03 20.66
CA GLY A 175 15.84 -6.03 21.13
C GLY A 175 14.78 -6.18 20.02
N HIS A 176 15.09 -5.80 18.78
CA HIS A 176 14.17 -5.90 17.64
C HIS A 176 14.58 -6.97 16.62
N GLY A 177 15.78 -7.53 16.74
CA GLY A 177 16.25 -8.63 15.93
C GLY A 177 17.69 -9.03 16.26
N ALA A 178 18.22 -9.93 15.44
CA ALA A 178 19.65 -10.25 15.45
C ALA A 178 20.48 -9.08 14.90
N THR A 179 21.70 -8.96 15.42
CA THR A 179 22.75 -8.08 14.93
C THR A 179 23.93 -8.91 14.47
N TRP A 180 24.62 -8.41 13.45
CA TRP A 180 25.80 -9.06 12.89
C TRP A 180 26.98 -8.10 12.94
N ALA A 181 28.19 -8.65 12.92
CA ALA A 181 29.43 -7.90 12.75
C ALA A 181 30.33 -8.64 11.74
N VAL A 182 31.36 -7.95 11.24
CA VAL A 182 32.39 -8.59 10.42
C VAL A 182 33.14 -9.61 11.29
N GLY A 183 33.27 -10.84 10.77
CA GLY A 183 33.91 -11.97 11.45
C GLY A 183 35.43 -11.93 11.41
#